data_AF-A0A344ULS0-F1
#
_entry.id   AF-A0A344ULS0-F1
#
_cell.length_a   1.000
_cell.length_b   1.000
_cell.length_c   1.000
_cell.angle_alpha   90.00
_cell.angle_beta   90.00
_cell.angle_gamma   90.00
#
_symmetry.space_group_name_H-M   'P 1'
#
loop_
_entity.id
_entity.type
_entity.pdbx_description
1 polymer ?
#
loop_
_entity_poly.entity_id
_entity_poly.type
_entity_poly.pdbx_seq_one_letter_code
_entity_poly.pdbx_strand_id
1 'polypeptide(L)'
;MASFAKTRVHALHKPCQPPASAQCPVSKQKSGLTPVSNAATAQPRIVRSDDASTPPPAAKPPHRPHRGAGRPGEKTVHELTLAESVVAIAEAAARRAGARRVTRVRLALGLLAHAETDTLLYCCQLAARDTLAADAEFQAERRPAQAHCGDCGQRAEIASLPARCPRCGGENLALEGGDEMRVVDIGIR
;
A
#
# COMPACT_ATOMS: atom_id res chain seq x y z
N MET A 1 -47.01 -0.90 35.73
CA MET A 1 -47.77 0.36 35.54
C MET A 1 -46.87 1.37 34.86
N ALA A 2 -47.30 1.91 33.71
CA ALA A 2 -46.86 3.13 33.01
C ALA A 2 -45.35 3.27 32.63
N SER A 3 -44.93 3.74 31.46
CA SER A 3 -45.62 4.28 30.29
C SER A 3 -44.65 4.27 29.09
N PHE A 4 -45.22 4.11 27.91
CA PHE A 4 -44.62 4.31 26.59
C PHE A 4 -44.11 5.75 26.39
N ALA A 5 -43.05 5.92 25.61
CA ALA A 5 -42.96 6.98 24.59
C ALA A 5 -41.91 6.62 23.52
N LYS A 6 -42.41 6.11 22.39
CA LYS A 6 -41.72 6.12 21.10
C LYS A 6 -41.67 7.55 20.59
N THR A 7 -40.50 8.05 20.24
CA THR A 7 -40.39 9.24 19.38
C THR A 7 -39.65 8.87 18.10
N ARG A 8 -40.46 8.64 17.06
CA ARG A 8 -40.06 8.71 15.65
C ARG A 8 -39.69 10.16 15.34
N VAL A 9 -38.53 10.40 14.74
CA VAL A 9 -38.30 11.61 13.94
C VAL A 9 -37.92 11.19 12.53
N HIS A 10 -38.61 11.83 11.60
CA HIS A 10 -38.80 11.46 10.21
C HIS A 10 -37.52 11.55 9.39
N ALA A 11 -37.31 10.54 8.55
CA ALA A 11 -36.54 10.68 7.32
C ALA A 11 -37.28 11.65 6.39
N LEU A 12 -36.66 12.80 6.11
CA LEU A 12 -37.04 13.65 4.99
C LEU A 12 -35.91 13.61 3.98
N HIS A 13 -36.13 12.75 2.98
CA HIS A 13 -35.47 12.79 1.68
C HIS A 13 -35.60 14.19 1.09
N LYS A 14 -34.46 14.84 0.85
CA LYS A 14 -34.39 15.99 -0.05
C LYS A 14 -33.73 15.51 -1.36
N PRO A 15 -34.45 15.43 -2.48
CA PRO A 15 -33.85 15.03 -3.75
C PRO A 15 -32.92 16.13 -4.26
N CYS A 16 -31.74 15.69 -4.67
CA CYS A 16 -30.72 16.48 -5.36
C CYS A 16 -31.25 16.83 -6.77
N GLN A 17 -31.47 18.11 -7.05
CA GLN A 17 -31.69 18.62 -8.42
C GLN A 17 -30.42 19.36 -8.86
N PRO A 18 -29.74 18.91 -9.94
CA PRO A 18 -28.77 19.74 -10.63
C PRO A 18 -29.47 20.68 -11.64
N PRO A 19 -28.96 21.90 -11.87
CA PRO A 19 -29.52 22.80 -12.87
C PRO A 19 -29.22 22.32 -14.30
N ALA A 20 -30.24 22.46 -15.15
CA ALA A 20 -30.16 22.39 -16.59
C ALA A 20 -29.39 23.60 -17.16
N SER A 21 -28.98 23.47 -18.43
CA SER A 21 -28.43 24.47 -19.35
C SER A 21 -26.93 24.77 -19.27
N ALA A 22 -26.17 24.09 -20.14
CA ALA A 22 -25.08 24.70 -20.89
C ALA A 22 -24.95 23.97 -22.23
N GLN A 23 -25.58 24.57 -23.26
CA GLN A 23 -25.39 24.20 -24.66
C GLN A 23 -23.96 24.60 -25.06
N CYS A 24 -23.18 23.64 -25.54
CA CYS A 24 -21.86 23.88 -26.11
C CYS A 24 -21.95 23.72 -27.64
N PRO A 25 -21.65 24.74 -28.45
CA PRO A 25 -21.73 24.64 -29.91
C PRO A 25 -20.51 23.90 -30.46
N VAL A 26 -20.72 22.71 -31.04
CA VAL A 26 -19.70 21.98 -31.79
C VAL A 26 -19.56 22.59 -33.18
N SER A 27 -18.39 23.17 -33.44
CA SER A 27 -17.97 23.67 -34.74
C SER A 27 -17.79 22.55 -35.77
N LYS A 28 -18.23 22.86 -36.98
CA LYS A 28 -18.16 22.09 -38.22
C LYS A 28 -16.74 22.01 -38.79
N GLN A 29 -16.47 20.87 -39.47
CA GLN A 29 -15.70 20.72 -40.73
C GLN A 29 -14.15 20.89 -40.62
N LYS A 30 -13.28 20.19 -41.37
CA LYS A 30 -13.39 19.38 -42.61
C LYS A 30 -12.04 18.69 -42.87
N SER A 31 -12.07 17.58 -43.64
CA SER A 31 -11.04 17.07 -44.60
C SER A 31 -9.63 16.75 -44.07
N GLY A 32 -8.96 15.67 -44.46
CA GLY A 32 -9.14 14.71 -45.54
C GLY A 32 -7.78 14.06 -45.86
N LEU A 33 -7.85 13.02 -46.68
CA LEU A 33 -6.77 12.27 -47.35
C LEU A 33 -6.08 11.11 -46.60
N THR A 34 -6.11 10.00 -47.34
CA THR A 34 -5.69 8.62 -47.09
C THR A 34 -4.31 8.35 -47.75
N PRO A 35 -3.89 7.11 -48.04
CA PRO A 35 -2.83 6.42 -47.30
C PRO A 35 -1.62 6.05 -48.20
N VAL A 36 -0.49 5.65 -47.63
CA VAL A 36 0.51 4.87 -48.40
C VAL A 36 1.18 3.81 -47.52
N SER A 37 1.04 2.56 -47.96
CA SER A 37 1.71 1.35 -47.46
C SER A 37 3.17 1.27 -47.90
N ASN A 38 3.98 0.46 -47.19
CA ASN A 38 4.93 -0.54 -47.72
C ASN A 38 5.48 -1.31 -46.51
N ALA A 39 5.23 -2.60 -46.30
CA ALA A 39 5.54 -3.81 -47.07
C ALA A 39 7.05 -4.17 -47.10
N ALA A 40 7.35 -5.32 -46.48
CA ALA A 40 8.49 -6.24 -46.70
C ALA A 40 9.91 -5.72 -46.40
N THR A 41 10.75 -6.42 -45.64
CA THR A 41 11.48 -7.59 -46.16
C THR A 41 12.10 -8.41 -45.02
N ALA A 42 12.02 -9.73 -45.17
CA ALA A 42 12.57 -10.75 -44.29
C ALA A 42 13.90 -11.33 -44.84
N GLN A 43 14.59 -12.07 -43.95
CA GLN A 43 15.60 -13.14 -44.15
C GLN A 43 17.09 -12.78 -43.96
N PRO A 44 18.01 -13.75 -43.68
CA PRO A 44 17.82 -15.09 -43.08
C PRO A 44 18.77 -15.39 -41.90
N ARG A 45 18.40 -16.46 -41.16
CA ARG A 45 19.18 -17.17 -40.15
C ARG A 45 20.40 -17.87 -40.77
N ILE A 46 21.54 -17.78 -40.10
CA ILE A 46 22.66 -18.71 -40.26
C ILE A 46 22.74 -19.52 -38.96
N VAL A 47 22.33 -20.78 -39.01
CA VAL A 47 22.55 -21.76 -37.94
C VAL A 47 23.80 -22.56 -38.30
N ARG A 48 24.78 -22.56 -37.40
CA ARG A 48 25.87 -23.56 -37.41
C ARG A 48 25.57 -24.57 -36.32
N SER A 49 25.55 -25.83 -36.75
CA SER A 49 25.32 -27.02 -35.96
C SER A 49 26.63 -27.54 -35.36
N ASP A 50 26.45 -28.36 -34.32
CA ASP A 50 27.41 -29.31 -33.71
C ASP A 50 28.46 -28.63 -32.80
N ASP A 51 28.58 -28.93 -31.50
CA ASP A 51 28.66 -30.25 -30.87
C ASP A 51 28.65 -30.15 -29.33
N ALA A 52 28.51 -31.31 -28.68
CA ALA A 52 28.96 -31.65 -27.33
C ALA A 52 28.08 -31.27 -26.11
N SER A 53 27.36 -32.29 -25.66
CA SER A 53 26.92 -32.59 -24.30
C SER A 53 27.71 -31.92 -23.16
N THR A 54 27.03 -31.12 -22.34
CA THR A 54 27.40 -30.85 -20.95
C THR A 54 26.11 -30.76 -20.12
N PRO A 55 25.94 -31.51 -19.02
CA PRO A 55 24.74 -31.42 -18.19
C PRO A 55 24.66 -30.07 -17.46
N PRO A 56 23.46 -29.48 -17.30
CA PRO A 56 23.30 -28.19 -16.64
C PRO A 56 23.51 -28.30 -15.11
N PRO A 57 24.17 -27.34 -14.45
CA PRO A 57 24.19 -27.26 -13.00
C PRO A 57 22.78 -26.95 -12.47
N ALA A 58 22.42 -27.60 -11.36
CA ALA A 58 21.13 -27.48 -10.69
C ALA A 58 20.67 -26.02 -10.53
N ALA A 59 19.43 -25.74 -10.94
CA ALA A 59 18.81 -24.44 -10.87
C ALA A 59 18.72 -23.95 -9.41
N LYS A 60 19.39 -22.83 -9.12
CA LYS A 60 19.10 -22.03 -7.91
C LYS A 60 17.73 -21.36 -8.09
N PRO A 61 16.89 -21.27 -7.05
CA PRO A 61 15.58 -20.63 -7.15
C PRO A 61 15.74 -19.15 -7.57
N PRO A 62 14.81 -18.59 -8.36
CA PRO A 62 14.93 -17.22 -8.84
C PRO A 62 14.68 -16.24 -7.68
N HIS A 63 15.74 -15.75 -7.06
CA HIS A 63 15.68 -14.52 -6.28
C HIS A 63 15.47 -13.35 -7.25
N ARG A 64 14.23 -12.85 -7.28
CA ARG A 64 13.84 -11.70 -8.10
C ARG A 64 14.46 -10.43 -7.51
N PRO A 65 15.03 -9.53 -8.33
CA PRO A 65 15.77 -8.39 -7.80
C PRO A 65 14.78 -7.32 -7.34
N HIS A 66 14.72 -7.06 -6.03
CA HIS A 66 14.12 -5.83 -5.51
C HIS A 66 15.06 -4.66 -5.83
N ARG A 67 14.97 -4.15 -7.06
CA ARG A 67 15.68 -2.93 -7.48
C ARG A 67 14.90 -1.71 -6.99
N GLY A 68 14.97 -1.44 -5.70
CA GLY A 68 14.63 -0.14 -5.11
C GLY A 68 15.92 0.65 -4.92
N ALA A 69 16.05 1.81 -5.56
CA ALA A 69 17.20 2.68 -5.48
C ALA A 69 17.32 3.31 -4.08
N GLY A 70 17.82 2.53 -3.12
CA GLY A 70 18.36 3.02 -1.84
C GLY A 70 19.85 2.72 -1.81
N ARG A 71 20.65 3.62 -1.22
CA ARG A 71 22.07 3.35 -0.99
C ARG A 71 22.21 2.05 -0.17
N PRO A 72 23.06 1.08 -0.57
CA PRO A 72 23.28 -0.13 0.20
C PRO A 72 23.95 0.24 1.53
N GLY A 73 23.17 0.29 2.62
CA GLY A 73 23.66 0.56 3.97
C GLY A 73 22.74 1.41 4.88
N GLU A 74 21.79 2.16 4.34
CA GLU A 74 21.00 3.13 5.13
C GLU A 74 19.69 2.54 5.71
N LYS A 75 19.11 1.54 5.04
CA LYS A 75 17.83 0.90 5.45
C LYS A 75 17.99 -0.23 6.46
N THR A 76 19.19 -0.79 6.64
CA THR A 76 19.32 -1.95 7.54
C THR A 76 19.26 -1.52 9.01
N VAL A 77 19.66 -0.29 9.32
CA VAL A 77 19.69 0.25 10.69
C VAL A 77 18.39 0.97 11.08
N HIS A 78 17.73 1.68 10.15
CA HIS A 78 16.48 2.37 10.43
C HIS A 78 15.36 1.37 10.80
N GLU A 79 15.20 0.32 9.99
CA GLU A 79 14.17 -0.70 10.19
C GLU A 79 14.46 -1.61 11.39
N LEU A 80 15.74 -1.89 11.69
CA LEU A 80 16.11 -2.65 12.88
C LEU A 80 15.79 -1.88 14.17
N THR A 81 16.11 -0.58 14.22
CA THR A 81 15.80 0.26 15.40
C THR A 81 14.29 0.36 15.65
N LEU A 82 13.50 0.45 14.57
CA LEU A 82 12.04 0.41 14.66
C LEU A 82 11.53 -0.95 15.17
N ALA A 83 12.10 -2.03 14.67
CA ALA A 83 11.76 -3.38 15.09
C ALA A 83 12.07 -3.63 16.59
N GLU A 84 13.24 -3.22 17.07
CA GLU A 84 13.61 -3.30 18.50
C GLU A 84 12.59 -2.56 19.38
N SER A 85 12.16 -1.37 18.94
CA SER A 85 11.12 -0.59 19.64
C SER A 85 9.78 -1.34 19.69
N VAL A 86 9.38 -1.98 18.59
CA VAL A 86 8.15 -2.79 18.53
C VAL A 86 8.22 -3.98 19.49
N VAL A 87 9.34 -4.72 19.48
CA VAL A 87 9.55 -5.87 20.37
C VAL A 87 9.51 -5.43 21.84
N ALA A 88 10.19 -4.33 22.19
CA ALA A 88 10.18 -3.78 23.54
C ALA A 88 8.77 -3.42 24.02
N ILE A 89 7.94 -2.83 23.15
CA ILE A 89 6.53 -2.53 23.46
C ILE A 89 5.74 -3.83 23.73
N ALA A 90 5.95 -4.85 22.90
CA ALA A 90 5.27 -6.14 23.02
C ALA A 90 5.67 -6.88 24.32
N GLU A 91 6.96 -6.92 24.64
CA GLU A 91 7.45 -7.51 25.89
C GLU A 91 6.92 -6.77 27.11
N ALA A 92 6.95 -5.44 27.09
CA ALA A 92 6.44 -4.64 28.19
C ALA A 92 4.94 -4.91 28.42
N ALA A 93 4.16 -5.09 27.35
CA ALA A 93 2.74 -5.46 27.44
C ALA A 93 2.57 -6.86 28.04
N ALA A 94 3.32 -7.86 27.57
CA ALA A 94 3.27 -9.23 28.09
C ALA A 94 3.64 -9.29 29.58
N ARG A 95 4.72 -8.60 29.98
CA ARG A 95 5.17 -8.55 31.38
C ARG A 95 4.12 -7.89 32.29
N ARG A 96 3.50 -6.79 31.85
CA ARG A 96 2.40 -6.15 32.60
C ARG A 96 1.20 -7.06 32.79
N ALA A 97 0.93 -7.93 31.82
CA ALA A 97 -0.15 -8.91 31.88
C ALA A 97 0.21 -10.22 32.63
N GLY A 98 1.46 -10.37 33.08
CA GLY A 98 1.94 -11.63 33.67
C GLY A 98 1.99 -12.80 32.68
N ALA A 99 2.00 -12.51 31.38
CA ALA A 99 2.07 -13.51 30.33
C ALA A 99 3.48 -14.12 30.24
N ARG A 100 3.54 -15.38 29.81
CA ARG A 100 4.81 -16.11 29.63
C ARG A 100 5.39 -15.91 28.23
N ARG A 101 4.56 -15.54 27.25
CA ARG A 101 5.02 -15.22 25.90
C ARG A 101 4.06 -14.32 25.12
N VAL A 102 4.60 -13.66 24.11
CA VAL A 102 3.85 -12.99 23.05
C VAL A 102 3.60 -14.00 21.92
N THR A 103 2.37 -14.08 21.43
CA THR A 103 1.98 -14.99 20.33
C THR A 103 1.79 -14.26 19.01
N ARG A 104 1.43 -12.97 19.04
CA ARG A 104 1.19 -12.16 17.83
C ARG A 104 1.45 -10.69 18.09
N VAL A 105 1.99 -9.98 17.12
CA VAL A 105 2.05 -8.51 17.10
C VAL A 105 1.53 -8.02 15.75
N ARG A 106 0.50 -7.16 15.77
CA ARG A 106 -0.04 -6.53 14.56
C ARG A 106 0.34 -5.06 14.50
N LEU A 107 0.85 -4.66 13.35
CA LEU A 107 1.28 -3.29 13.06
C LEU A 107 0.34 -2.65 12.02
N ALA A 108 0.01 -1.39 12.23
CA ALA A 108 -0.60 -0.54 11.23
C ALA A 108 0.44 0.50 10.78
N LEU A 109 0.69 0.55 9.47
CA LEU A 109 1.61 1.50 8.85
C LEU A 109 0.79 2.41 7.94
N GLY A 110 0.83 3.71 8.16
CA GLY A 110 0.21 4.67 7.25
C GLY A 110 0.83 4.60 5.85
N LEU A 111 0.10 5.04 4.83
CA LEU A 111 0.54 4.99 3.43
C LEU A 111 1.88 5.70 3.20
N LEU A 112 2.12 6.80 3.90
CA LEU A 112 3.32 7.64 3.81
C LEU A 112 4.41 7.21 4.79
N ALA A 113 4.16 6.22 5.66
CA ALA A 113 5.17 5.74 6.59
C ALA A 113 6.38 5.21 5.81
N HIS A 114 7.56 5.75 6.12
CA HIS A 114 8.80 5.45 5.40
C HIS A 114 9.42 4.08 5.73
N ALA A 115 8.75 3.25 6.53
CA ALA A 115 9.18 1.89 6.83
C ALA A 115 8.75 0.91 5.73
N GLU A 116 9.69 0.15 5.17
CA GLU A 116 9.38 -0.94 4.23
C GLU A 116 8.80 -2.14 5.01
N THR A 117 7.66 -2.66 4.58
CA THR A 117 6.85 -3.59 5.39
C THR A 117 7.56 -4.94 5.56
N ASP A 118 8.07 -5.53 4.48
CA ASP A 118 8.67 -6.86 4.54
C ASP A 118 10.00 -6.82 5.32
N THR A 119 10.79 -5.77 5.12
CA THR A 119 12.03 -5.50 5.84
C THR A 119 11.77 -5.29 7.32
N LEU A 120 10.75 -4.50 7.69
CA LEU A 120 10.38 -4.29 9.09
C LEU A 120 9.96 -5.60 9.76
N LEU A 121 9.12 -6.40 9.11
CA LEU A 121 8.67 -7.70 9.66
C LEU A 121 9.84 -8.66 9.84
N TYR A 122 10.77 -8.70 8.89
CA TYR A 122 12.01 -9.47 9.02
C TYR A 122 12.87 -8.97 10.18
N CYS A 123 13.08 -7.66 10.30
CA CYS A 123 13.81 -7.06 11.41
C CYS A 123 13.14 -7.35 12.76
N CYS A 124 11.80 -7.36 12.84
CA CYS A 124 11.07 -7.76 14.04
C CYS A 124 11.38 -9.20 14.45
N GLN A 125 11.40 -10.14 13.50
CA GLN A 125 11.78 -11.54 13.78
C GLN A 125 13.23 -11.66 14.26
N LEU A 126 14.13 -10.83 13.72
CA LEU A 126 15.53 -10.79 14.16
C LEU A 126 15.66 -10.22 15.57
N ALA A 127 15.03 -9.07 15.84
CA ALA A 127 15.08 -8.38 17.13
C ALA A 127 14.35 -9.15 18.25
N ALA A 128 13.39 -9.99 17.90
CA ALA A 128 12.63 -10.78 18.86
C ALA A 128 13.40 -12.00 19.42
N ARG A 129 14.56 -12.34 18.85
CA ARG A 129 15.38 -13.44 19.35
C ARG A 129 15.76 -13.20 20.81
N ASP A 130 15.71 -14.27 21.60
CA ASP A 130 16.00 -14.24 23.04
C ASP A 130 15.06 -13.33 23.87
N THR A 131 13.88 -13.01 23.35
CA THR A 131 12.83 -12.23 24.05
C THR A 131 11.56 -13.05 24.29
N LEU A 132 10.58 -12.49 25.02
CA LEU A 132 9.24 -13.09 25.16
C LEU A 132 8.47 -13.19 23.84
N ALA A 133 8.94 -12.55 22.77
CA ALA A 133 8.33 -12.53 21.45
C ALA A 133 9.06 -13.40 20.41
N ALA A 134 10.00 -14.25 20.82
CA ALA A 134 10.81 -15.07 19.91
C ALA A 134 9.97 -15.91 18.92
N ASP A 135 8.84 -16.44 19.36
CA ASP A 135 7.91 -17.25 18.55
C ASP A 135 6.65 -16.47 18.11
N ALA A 136 6.66 -15.13 18.21
CA ALA A 136 5.51 -14.33 17.87
C ALA A 136 5.31 -14.21 16.36
N GLU A 137 4.05 -14.27 15.92
CA GLU A 137 3.69 -13.93 14.55
C GLU A 137 3.63 -12.41 14.38
N PHE A 138 4.46 -11.85 13.50
CA PHE A 138 4.44 -10.42 13.17
C PHE A 138 3.64 -10.19 11.89
N GLN A 139 2.64 -9.31 11.97
CA GLN A 139 1.80 -8.94 10.84
C GLN A 139 1.77 -7.42 10.69
N ALA A 140 1.68 -6.94 9.45
CA ALA A 140 1.62 -5.52 9.14
C ALA A 140 0.55 -5.23 8.08
N GLU A 141 -0.18 -4.13 8.27
CA GLU A 141 -1.20 -3.66 7.33
C GLU A 141 -0.92 -2.20 6.95
N ARG A 142 -0.95 -1.91 5.64
CA ARG A 142 -0.89 -0.54 5.13
C ARG A 142 -2.25 0.13 5.22
N ARG A 143 -2.29 1.31 5.83
CA ARG A 143 -3.50 2.11 6.03
C ARG A 143 -3.54 3.28 5.04
N PRO A 144 -4.68 3.54 4.37
CA PRO A 144 -4.83 4.72 3.52
C PRO A 144 -4.53 6.01 4.29
N ALA A 145 -3.96 6.99 3.60
CA ALA A 145 -3.85 8.35 4.11
C ALA A 145 -5.17 9.09 3.87
N GLN A 146 -5.53 10.03 4.76
CA GLN A 146 -6.59 10.99 4.46
C GLN A 146 -6.02 12.14 3.65
N ALA A 147 -6.84 12.77 2.84
CA ALA A 147 -6.48 13.93 2.05
C ALA A 147 -7.66 14.89 1.91
N HIS A 148 -7.36 16.19 1.85
CA HIS A 148 -8.32 17.22 1.48
C HIS A 148 -8.03 17.69 0.05
N CYS A 149 -9.05 17.68 -0.81
CA CYS A 149 -8.93 18.18 -2.18
C CYS A 149 -9.16 19.69 -2.24
N GLY A 150 -8.17 20.44 -2.71
CA GLY A 150 -8.28 21.89 -2.94
C GLY A 150 -9.22 22.27 -4.09
N ASP A 151 -9.48 21.36 -5.03
CA ASP A 151 -10.32 21.66 -6.22
C ASP A 151 -11.82 21.52 -5.93
N CYS A 152 -12.21 20.56 -5.08
CA CYS A 152 -13.64 20.32 -4.76
C CYS A 152 -13.99 20.44 -3.27
N GLY A 153 -13.00 20.71 -2.39
CA GLY A 153 -13.19 20.87 -0.95
C GLY A 153 -13.58 19.60 -0.19
N GLN A 154 -13.50 18.42 -0.83
CA GLN A 154 -13.90 17.15 -0.22
C GLN A 154 -12.71 16.41 0.38
N ARG A 155 -12.99 15.67 1.45
CA ARG A 155 -12.06 14.68 2.00
C ARG A 155 -12.08 13.41 1.17
N ALA A 156 -10.92 12.79 1.02
CA ALA A 156 -10.72 11.56 0.27
C ALA A 156 -9.68 10.67 0.96
N GLU A 157 -9.93 9.37 0.95
CA GLU A 157 -8.92 8.38 1.32
C GLU A 157 -8.06 8.03 0.12
N ILE A 158 -6.74 8.05 0.35
CA ILE A 158 -5.73 7.76 -0.65
C ILE A 158 -5.01 6.49 -0.23
N ALA A 159 -5.09 5.44 -1.07
CA ALA A 159 -4.51 4.13 -0.79
C ALA A 159 -3.16 3.90 -1.51
N SER A 160 -2.78 4.75 -2.46
CA SER A 160 -1.54 4.64 -3.23
C SER A 160 -1.13 5.97 -3.83
N LEU A 161 0.16 6.15 -4.13
CA LEU A 161 0.69 7.33 -4.83
C LEU A 161 1.30 6.94 -6.20
N PRO A 162 1.26 7.83 -7.21
CA PRO A 162 0.56 9.14 -7.21
C PRO A 162 -0.97 8.97 -7.19
N ALA A 163 -1.67 9.98 -6.66
CA ALA A 163 -3.12 9.91 -6.43
C ALA A 163 -3.87 11.08 -7.06
N ARG A 164 -5.16 10.85 -7.35
CA ARG A 164 -6.12 11.86 -7.79
C ARG A 164 -7.34 11.83 -6.90
N CYS A 165 -8.05 12.95 -6.78
CA CYS A 165 -9.29 13.01 -6.04
C CYS A 165 -10.32 12.04 -6.66
N PRO A 166 -10.88 11.08 -5.90
CA PRO A 166 -11.86 10.13 -6.42
C PRO A 166 -13.22 10.78 -6.77
N ARG A 167 -13.44 12.04 -6.36
CA ARG A 167 -14.67 12.80 -6.62
C ARG A 167 -14.60 13.62 -7.91
N CYS A 168 -13.55 14.42 -8.08
CA CYS A 168 -13.43 15.36 -9.21
C CYS A 168 -12.28 15.04 -10.18
N GLY A 169 -11.39 14.10 -9.85
CA GLY A 169 -10.20 13.78 -10.66
C GLY A 169 -9.03 14.78 -10.51
N GLY A 170 -9.21 15.82 -9.69
CA GLY A 170 -8.20 16.84 -9.41
C GLY A 170 -6.94 16.28 -8.74
N GLU A 171 -5.82 16.95 -8.95
CA GLU A 171 -4.50 16.58 -8.41
C GLU A 171 -4.11 17.41 -7.18
N ASN A 172 -4.85 18.48 -6.89
CA ASN A 172 -4.61 19.35 -5.75
C ASN A 172 -5.08 18.67 -4.46
N LEU A 173 -4.32 17.70 -3.98
CA LEU A 173 -4.57 16.94 -2.76
C LEU A 173 -3.57 17.34 -1.67
N ALA A 174 -4.07 17.85 -0.57
CA ALA A 174 -3.31 18.04 0.65
C ALA A 174 -3.49 16.81 1.55
N LEU A 175 -2.42 16.04 1.77
CA LEU A 175 -2.46 14.86 2.64
C LEU A 175 -2.60 15.27 4.11
N GLU A 176 -3.52 14.64 4.82
CA GLU A 176 -3.81 14.80 6.24
C GLU A 176 -3.34 13.52 6.97
N GLY A 177 -2.05 13.44 7.31
CA GLY A 177 -1.45 12.30 8.01
C GLY A 177 -1.14 11.10 7.10
N GLY A 178 -1.01 9.92 7.70
CA GLY A 178 -0.64 8.68 7.03
C GLY A 178 0.86 8.38 7.06
N ASP A 179 1.66 9.14 7.81
CA ASP A 179 3.09 8.87 8.06
C ASP A 179 3.31 8.02 9.32
N GLU A 180 2.26 7.81 10.12
CA GLU A 180 2.33 7.12 11.38
C GLU A 180 2.51 5.60 11.26
N MET A 181 3.15 5.01 12.28
CA MET A 181 3.19 3.57 12.52
C MET A 181 2.76 3.26 13.94
N ARG A 182 1.93 2.22 14.14
CA ARG A 182 1.38 1.86 15.45
C ARG A 182 1.32 0.35 15.65
N VAL A 183 1.57 -0.10 16.87
CA VAL A 183 1.17 -1.44 17.32
C VAL A 183 -0.32 -1.41 17.63
N VAL A 184 -1.12 -2.20 16.92
CA VAL A 184 -2.59 -2.18 17.04
C VAL A 184 -3.16 -3.37 17.82
N ASP A 185 -2.40 -4.46 17.92
CA ASP A 185 -2.82 -5.65 18.67
C ASP A 185 -1.59 -6.44 19.13
N ILE A 186 -1.67 -7.01 20.33
CA ILE A 186 -0.64 -7.85 20.92
C ILE A 186 -1.32 -9.08 21.53
N GLY A 187 -1.13 -10.23 20.89
CA GLY A 187 -1.55 -11.53 21.40
C GLY A 187 -0.56 -12.03 22.45
N ILE A 188 -1.06 -12.51 23.58
CA ILE A 188 -0.24 -12.99 24.71
C ILE A 188 -0.78 -14.30 25.27
N ARG A 189 0.09 -15.10 25.90
CA ARG A 189 -0.27 -16.37 26.55
C ARG A 189 0.50 -16.57 27.86
#